data_AF-A0A1W9JCL1-F1
#
_entry.id   AF-A0A1W9JCL1-F1
#
_cell.length_a   1.000
_cell.length_b   1.000
_cell.length_c   1.000
_cell.angle_alpha   90.00
_cell.angle_beta   90.00
_cell.angle_gamma   90.00
#
_symmetry.space_group_name_H-M   'P 1'
#
loop_
_entity.id
_entity.type
_entity.pdbx_description
1 polymer ?
#
loop_
_entity_poly.entity_id
_entity_poly.type
_entity_poly.pdbx_seq_one_letter_code
_entity_poly.pdbx_strand_id
1 'polypeptide(L)'
;MDKHRASTACKPIPVAALRLSTLQARSSTRRRSQRGFTLLEMLLVIFLMALVASTGLMLTEGVEDQSKYDETKRRMALIRNAIVGDSTRTVNDAPALSGFVADMGRLPTCLRELTDALDCTSPGNALTTSALDSNSGLLAGWRGPYISMLPDNDGQLRFRDGYENDDGSLNFGWGFLNDGTQIQLQSFGLNSVADGATPVDDYPVGATVAAVTPLVNPFDFNATFQGWDSVTIRFTNIGAGAVSIAQNRLRLVLSYADDSQPGAIGTTESAPFPATSLNVPVSGVSVAVTIGQTLTVPAGSTKSGDQVTIGSDGFVVLPSIAQLTSSSQLTLTSPFAALPNTMGHFSLSIVCNDPANPNAVDGKRFDGDCTRYGTEAVPIAYTPINQPYLFQAMPRSVPIGPPAPLIWSVHP
;
A
#
# COMPACT_ATOMS: atom_id res chain seq x y z
N MET A 1 -38.89 -14.52 -44.01
CA MET A 1 -38.72 -15.83 -43.34
C MET A 1 -38.67 -15.52 -41.85
N ASP A 2 -39.86 -15.49 -41.24
CA ASP A 2 -40.42 -16.60 -40.44
C ASP A 2 -39.69 -16.72 -39.09
N LYS A 3 -40.31 -16.82 -37.91
CA LYS A 3 -41.71 -16.81 -37.47
C LYS A 3 -41.67 -16.99 -35.93
N HIS A 4 -42.65 -16.39 -35.24
CA HIS A 4 -43.18 -16.75 -33.90
C HIS A 4 -42.27 -16.67 -32.64
N ARG A 5 -42.54 -15.77 -31.66
CA ARG A 5 -43.55 -15.80 -30.57
C ARG A 5 -43.49 -17.04 -29.66
N ALA A 6 -43.25 -16.84 -28.36
CA ALA A 6 -44.21 -17.21 -27.31
C ALA A 6 -43.84 -16.59 -25.94
N SER A 7 -44.74 -15.71 -25.47
CA SER A 7 -44.86 -15.21 -24.10
C SER A 7 -45.78 -16.16 -23.35
N THR A 8 -45.34 -16.67 -22.20
CA THR A 8 -46.11 -17.63 -21.39
C THR A 8 -47.00 -16.88 -20.43
N ALA A 9 -48.20 -16.55 -20.90
CA ALA A 9 -49.29 -16.02 -20.10
C ALA A 9 -49.87 -17.10 -19.17
N CYS A 10 -50.09 -16.73 -17.92
CA CYS A 10 -50.79 -17.50 -16.90
C CYS A 10 -52.24 -17.76 -17.35
N LYS A 11 -52.65 -19.03 -17.37
CA LYS A 11 -53.93 -19.51 -17.91
C LYS A 11 -54.97 -19.59 -16.79
N PRO A 12 -56.20 -19.06 -16.96
CA PRO A 12 -57.25 -19.18 -15.96
C PRO A 12 -57.84 -20.59 -15.95
N ILE A 13 -58.09 -21.10 -14.73
CA ILE A 13 -58.72 -22.39 -14.47
C ILE A 13 -60.23 -22.28 -14.75
N PRO A 14 -60.84 -23.24 -15.48
CA PRO A 14 -62.28 -23.23 -15.74
C PRO A 14 -63.07 -23.62 -14.47
N VAL A 15 -64.00 -22.77 -14.08
CA VAL A 15 -64.97 -23.05 -13.01
C VAL A 15 -66.02 -24.01 -13.56
N ALA A 16 -65.89 -25.30 -13.23
CA ALA A 16 -66.91 -26.29 -13.48
C ALA A 16 -68.13 -26.03 -12.60
N ALA A 17 -69.28 -25.90 -13.25
CA ALA A 17 -70.59 -25.79 -12.63
C ALA A 17 -70.95 -27.10 -11.90
N LEU A 18 -70.96 -27.06 -10.57
CA LEU A 18 -71.55 -28.11 -9.73
C LEU A 18 -72.93 -27.64 -9.26
N ARG A 19 -73.94 -28.37 -9.74
CA ARG A 19 -75.36 -28.22 -9.41
C ARG A 19 -75.57 -28.31 -7.89
N LEU A 20 -76.20 -27.28 -7.34
CA LEU A 20 -76.65 -27.24 -5.95
C LEU A 20 -77.98 -28.00 -5.84
N SER A 21 -77.92 -29.27 -5.46
CA SER A 21 -79.10 -30.00 -4.97
C SER A 21 -79.53 -29.43 -3.62
N THR A 22 -80.77 -28.95 -3.59
CA THR A 22 -81.52 -28.50 -2.43
C THR A 22 -81.57 -29.57 -1.34
N LEU A 23 -80.79 -29.39 -0.28
CA LEU A 23 -81.04 -30.01 1.02
C LEU A 23 -81.52 -28.91 1.96
N GLN A 24 -82.82 -28.95 2.27
CA GLN A 24 -83.43 -28.18 3.34
C GLN A 24 -82.86 -28.62 4.68
N ALA A 25 -81.78 -27.97 5.11
CA ALA A 25 -81.33 -28.04 6.50
C ALA A 25 -82.28 -27.18 7.34
N ARG A 26 -83.09 -27.83 8.19
CA ARG A 26 -83.81 -27.17 9.27
C ARG A 26 -82.80 -26.36 10.08
N SER A 27 -82.89 -25.04 9.97
CA SER A 27 -82.15 -24.11 10.80
C SER A 27 -82.69 -24.20 12.24
N SER A 28 -82.20 -25.16 13.01
CA SER A 28 -82.11 -24.95 14.45
C SER A 28 -81.09 -23.83 14.64
N THR A 29 -81.56 -22.60 14.81
CA THR A 29 -80.77 -21.52 15.39
C THR A 29 -80.42 -21.92 16.82
N ARG A 30 -79.45 -22.83 16.96
CA ARG A 30 -78.63 -22.91 18.16
C ARG A 30 -77.90 -21.59 18.15
N ARG A 31 -78.44 -20.60 18.86
CA ARG A 31 -77.68 -19.42 19.26
C ARG A 31 -76.41 -20.01 19.87
N ARG A 32 -75.30 -19.97 19.13
CA ARG A 32 -73.99 -19.96 19.78
C ARG A 32 -74.12 -18.76 20.69
N SER A 33 -74.31 -19.04 21.98
CA SER A 33 -74.04 -18.06 23.00
C SER A 33 -72.64 -17.61 22.67
N GLN A 34 -72.53 -16.42 22.08
CA GLN A 34 -71.30 -15.66 22.20
C GLN A 34 -71.24 -15.41 23.69
N ARG A 35 -70.58 -16.35 24.39
CA ARG A 35 -70.08 -16.12 25.71
C ARG A 35 -69.12 -14.96 25.51
N GLY A 36 -69.63 -13.75 25.70
CA GLY A 36 -68.81 -12.56 25.73
C GLY A 36 -67.73 -12.83 26.75
N PHE A 37 -66.48 -12.59 26.35
CA PHE A 37 -65.35 -12.68 27.25
C PHE A 37 -65.71 -11.95 28.54
N THR A 38 -65.60 -12.66 29.65
CA THR A 38 -65.87 -12.02 30.94
C THR A 38 -64.84 -10.92 31.14
N LEU A 39 -65.20 -9.85 31.85
CA LEU A 39 -64.28 -8.77 32.18
C LEU A 39 -62.99 -9.33 32.82
N LEU A 40 -63.13 -10.37 33.64
CA LEU A 40 -62.02 -11.09 34.27
C LEU A 40 -61.11 -11.79 33.27
N GLU A 41 -61.66 -12.38 32.21
CA GLU A 41 -60.89 -13.09 31.18
C GLU A 41 -60.08 -12.12 30.32
N MET A 42 -60.68 -10.99 29.93
CA MET A 42 -59.94 -9.92 29.26
C MET A 42 -58.85 -9.34 30.17
N LEU A 43 -59.12 -9.19 31.47
CA LEU A 43 -58.14 -8.71 32.46
C LEU A 43 -56.98 -9.70 32.67
N LEU A 44 -57.27 -11.01 32.67
CA LEU A 44 -56.25 -12.04 32.77
C LEU A 44 -55.39 -12.12 31.51
N VAL A 45 -55.97 -11.97 30.33
CA VAL A 45 -55.23 -11.98 29.06
C VAL A 45 -54.31 -10.77 28.95
N ILE A 46 -54.79 -9.55 29.25
CA ILE A 46 -53.91 -8.36 29.23
C ILE A 46 -52.81 -8.45 30.29
N PHE A 47 -53.08 -9.06 31.45
CA PHE A 47 -52.07 -9.31 32.47
C PHE A 47 -51.00 -10.30 32.00
N LEU A 48 -51.39 -11.42 31.39
CA LEU A 48 -50.45 -12.38 30.83
C LEU A 48 -49.66 -11.81 29.65
N MET A 49 -50.29 -11.01 28.77
CA MET A 49 -49.59 -10.34 27.67
C MET A 49 -48.59 -9.32 28.19
N ALA A 50 -48.92 -8.56 29.24
CA ALA A 50 -47.99 -7.65 29.89
C ALA A 50 -46.79 -8.41 30.49
N LEU A 51 -47.03 -9.53 31.15
CA LEU A 51 -45.97 -10.35 31.76
C LEU A 51 -45.04 -10.92 30.67
N VAL A 52 -45.59 -11.52 29.62
CA VAL A 52 -44.81 -12.06 28.49
C VAL A 52 -44.02 -10.94 27.79
N ALA A 53 -44.65 -9.79 27.56
CA ALA A 53 -43.98 -8.63 26.97
C ALA A 53 -42.81 -8.13 27.84
N SER A 54 -42.99 -8.04 29.16
CA SER A 54 -41.92 -7.66 30.09
C SER A 54 -40.76 -8.67 30.09
N THR A 55 -41.04 -9.97 30.07
CA THR A 55 -39.99 -10.99 29.98
C THR A 55 -39.26 -10.99 28.64
N GLY A 56 -39.93 -10.58 27.56
CA GLY A 56 -39.32 -10.45 26.23
C GLY A 56 -38.22 -9.40 26.18
N LEU A 57 -38.41 -8.26 26.86
CA LEU A 57 -37.45 -7.15 26.89
C LEU A 57 -36.16 -7.52 27.66
N MET A 58 -36.28 -8.26 28.77
CA MET A 58 -35.12 -8.71 29.56
C MET A 58 -34.21 -9.68 28.81
N LEU A 59 -34.72 -10.37 27.78
CA LEU A 59 -33.94 -11.33 26.98
C LEU A 59 -33.14 -10.64 25.86
N THR A 60 -33.46 -9.40 25.51
CA THR A 60 -32.77 -8.61 24.48
C THR A 60 -31.70 -7.68 25.06
N GLU A 61 -31.79 -7.34 26.35
CA GLU A 61 -30.78 -6.56 27.06
C GLU A 61 -29.42 -7.28 27.03
N GLY A 62 -28.39 -6.58 26.53
CA GLY A 62 -27.01 -7.08 26.44
C GLY A 62 -26.61 -7.77 25.12
N VAL A 63 -27.55 -8.35 24.37
CA VAL A 63 -27.22 -8.94 23.04
C VAL A 63 -26.87 -7.84 22.04
N GLU A 64 -27.62 -6.74 22.07
CA GLU A 64 -27.34 -5.57 21.24
C GLU A 64 -25.99 -4.95 21.57
N ASP A 65 -25.68 -4.78 22.87
CA ASP A 65 -24.42 -4.16 23.31
C ASP A 65 -23.21 -5.02 22.92
N GLN A 66 -23.32 -6.34 23.07
CA GLN A 66 -22.29 -7.25 22.61
C GLN A 66 -22.08 -7.15 21.09
N SER A 67 -23.17 -7.06 20.32
CA SER A 67 -23.10 -6.89 18.86
C SER A 67 -22.42 -5.57 18.46
N LYS A 68 -22.72 -4.47 19.16
CA LYS A 68 -22.09 -3.16 18.91
C LYS A 68 -20.61 -3.19 19.25
N TYR A 69 -20.26 -3.80 20.38
CA TYR A 69 -18.88 -3.97 20.82
C TYR A 69 -18.04 -4.80 19.83
N ASP A 70 -18.59 -5.92 19.35
CA ASP A 70 -17.91 -6.76 18.36
C ASP A 70 -17.76 -6.05 17.01
N GLU A 71 -18.75 -5.26 16.61
CA GLU A 71 -18.67 -4.42 15.42
C GLU A 71 -17.61 -3.31 15.57
N THR A 72 -17.51 -2.66 16.73
CA THR A 72 -16.44 -1.70 17.04
C THR A 72 -15.05 -2.33 16.89
N LYS A 73 -14.83 -3.52 17.45
CA LYS A 73 -13.57 -4.27 17.28
C LYS A 73 -13.26 -4.56 15.82
N ARG A 74 -14.27 -5.00 15.06
CA ARG A 74 -14.14 -5.30 13.64
C ARG A 74 -13.77 -4.04 12.85
N ARG A 75 -14.44 -2.91 13.09
CA ARG A 75 -14.16 -1.63 12.42
C ARG A 75 -12.78 -1.10 12.76
N MET A 76 -12.33 -1.24 14.01
CA MET A 76 -10.96 -0.91 14.41
C MET A 76 -9.91 -1.74 13.66
N ALA A 77 -10.15 -3.05 13.47
CA ALA A 77 -9.27 -3.89 12.66
C ALA A 77 -9.27 -3.46 11.18
N LEU A 78 -10.43 -3.05 10.63
CA LEU A 78 -10.51 -2.49 9.28
C LEU A 78 -9.71 -1.18 9.15
N ILE A 79 -9.79 -0.29 10.15
CA ILE A 79 -8.99 0.95 10.19
C ILE A 79 -7.50 0.60 10.20
N ARG A 80 -7.06 -0.31 11.07
CA ARG A 80 -5.66 -0.73 11.12
C ARG A 80 -5.18 -1.27 9.76
N ASN A 81 -5.95 -2.17 9.16
CA ASN A 81 -5.61 -2.76 7.86
C ASN A 81 -5.65 -1.72 6.73
N ALA A 82 -6.50 -0.71 6.81
CA ALA A 82 -6.50 0.41 5.86
C ALA A 82 -5.23 1.28 5.97
N ILE A 83 -4.69 1.42 7.18
CA ILE A 83 -3.47 2.22 7.43
C ILE A 83 -2.21 1.46 6.98
N VAL A 84 -1.99 0.25 7.50
CA VAL A 84 -0.73 -0.49 7.33
C VAL A 84 -0.84 -1.69 6.38
N GLY A 85 -2.00 -1.95 5.81
CA GLY A 85 -2.25 -3.12 4.98
C GLY A 85 -2.53 -4.40 5.79
N ASP A 86 -2.90 -5.46 5.07
CA ASP A 86 -3.10 -6.79 5.63
C ASP A 86 -1.85 -7.65 5.39
N SER A 87 -1.11 -7.92 6.46
CA SER A 87 0.13 -8.71 6.43
C SER A 87 -0.06 -10.19 6.11
N THR A 88 -1.31 -10.70 6.12
CA THR A 88 -1.61 -12.09 5.77
C THR A 88 -1.78 -12.30 4.27
N ARG A 89 -1.96 -11.23 3.50
CA ARG A 89 -2.11 -11.31 2.05
C ARG A 89 -0.74 -11.54 1.42
N THR A 90 -0.65 -12.55 0.58
CA THR A 90 0.53 -12.79 -0.26
C THR A 90 0.13 -12.74 -1.74
N VAL A 91 1.06 -12.28 -2.57
CA VAL A 91 0.98 -12.33 -4.03
C VAL A 91 2.27 -12.97 -4.50
N ASN A 92 2.17 -14.12 -5.17
CA ASN A 92 3.33 -14.92 -5.61
C ASN A 92 4.30 -15.25 -4.45
N ASP A 93 3.75 -15.70 -3.32
CA ASP A 93 4.50 -16.07 -2.10
C ASP A 93 5.28 -14.93 -1.42
N ALA A 94 5.16 -13.69 -1.90
CA ALA A 94 5.62 -12.49 -1.22
C ALA A 94 4.45 -11.79 -0.52
N PRO A 95 4.62 -11.23 0.70
CA PRO A 95 3.58 -10.42 1.33
C PRO A 95 3.17 -9.25 0.42
N ALA A 96 1.87 -8.94 0.40
CA ALA A 96 1.34 -7.86 -0.41
C ALA A 96 1.49 -6.53 0.34
N LEU A 97 2.37 -5.66 -0.15
CA LEU A 97 2.47 -4.30 0.36
C LEU A 97 1.21 -3.51 -0.05
N SER A 98 0.53 -2.91 0.93
CA SER A 98 -0.71 -2.16 0.73
C SER A 98 -1.00 -1.22 1.90
N GLY A 99 -2.02 -0.37 1.76
CA GLY A 99 -2.49 0.53 2.80
C GLY A 99 -2.01 1.96 2.63
N PHE A 100 -2.62 2.87 3.39
CA PHE A 100 -2.37 4.30 3.31
C PHE A 100 -0.87 4.64 3.43
N VAL A 101 -0.17 4.03 4.38
CA VAL A 101 1.25 4.36 4.63
C VAL A 101 2.14 3.94 3.47
N ALA A 102 1.87 2.79 2.84
CA ALA A 102 2.68 2.30 1.72
C ALA A 102 2.54 3.19 0.47
N ASP A 103 1.37 3.81 0.28
CA ASP A 103 1.05 4.65 -0.87
C ASP A 103 1.38 6.13 -0.64
N MET A 104 1.24 6.61 0.60
CA MET A 104 1.39 8.01 0.98
C MET A 104 2.72 8.33 1.66
N GLY A 105 3.49 7.33 2.11
CA GLY A 105 4.76 7.52 2.83
C GLY A 105 4.61 7.98 4.29
N ARG A 106 3.39 8.25 4.77
CA ARG A 106 3.10 8.75 6.12
C ARG A 106 1.86 8.11 6.75
N LEU A 107 1.72 8.25 8.07
CA LEU A 107 0.47 7.94 8.78
C LEU A 107 -0.64 8.94 8.40
N PRO A 108 -1.92 8.53 8.41
CA PRO A 108 -3.03 9.45 8.20
C PRO A 108 -3.14 10.45 9.35
N THR A 109 -3.52 11.68 9.02
CA THR A 109 -3.70 12.75 10.01
C THR A 109 -5.10 12.74 10.63
N CYS A 110 -6.06 12.10 9.97
CA CYS A 110 -7.38 11.79 10.50
C CYS A 110 -8.01 10.59 9.76
N LEU A 111 -9.11 10.03 10.27
CA LEU A 111 -9.75 8.86 9.63
C LEU A 111 -10.37 9.16 8.26
N ARG A 112 -10.77 10.41 8.01
CA ARG A 112 -11.36 10.82 6.72
C ARG A 112 -10.44 10.54 5.52
N GLU A 113 -9.10 10.60 5.70
CA GLU A 113 -8.15 10.29 4.61
C GLU A 113 -8.21 8.82 4.15
N LEU A 114 -8.74 7.93 5.00
CA LEU A 114 -8.92 6.51 4.67
C LEU A 114 -10.15 6.25 3.81
N THR A 115 -11.10 7.18 3.81
CA THR A 115 -12.41 7.03 3.14
C THR A 115 -12.53 7.91 1.92
N ASP A 116 -11.89 9.08 1.92
CA ASP A 116 -11.94 10.07 0.84
C ASP A 116 -10.55 10.66 0.60
N ALA A 117 -10.30 11.17 -0.60
CA ALA A 117 -9.07 11.88 -0.95
C ALA A 117 -9.05 13.30 -0.36
N LEU A 118 -9.33 13.47 0.92
CA LEU A 118 -9.35 14.75 1.63
C LEU A 118 -8.08 14.92 2.46
N ASP A 119 -7.46 16.09 2.42
CA ASP A 119 -6.32 16.42 3.28
C ASP A 119 -6.82 17.00 4.62
N CYS A 120 -6.63 16.27 5.73
CA CYS A 120 -7.12 16.76 7.03
C CYS A 120 -6.28 17.89 7.61
N THR A 121 -5.05 18.11 7.11
CA THR A 121 -4.22 19.25 7.54
C THR A 121 -4.71 20.55 6.93
N SER A 122 -5.36 20.46 5.76
CA SER A 122 -5.91 21.59 5.02
C SER A 122 -7.32 21.27 4.51
N PRO A 123 -8.33 21.21 5.40
CA PRO A 123 -9.70 20.82 5.03
C PRO A 123 -10.25 21.70 3.90
N GLY A 124 -10.63 21.08 2.80
CA GLY A 124 -11.05 21.75 1.55
C GLY A 124 -10.11 21.49 0.37
N ASN A 125 -8.90 21.00 0.63
CA ASN A 125 -8.01 20.47 -0.39
C ASN A 125 -8.15 18.94 -0.50
N ALA A 126 -7.92 18.44 -1.71
CA ALA A 126 -7.83 17.02 -1.95
C ALA A 126 -6.39 16.54 -1.77
N LEU A 127 -6.22 15.31 -1.26
CA LEU A 127 -4.95 14.63 -1.33
C LEU A 127 -4.57 14.39 -2.80
N THR A 128 -3.29 14.52 -3.10
CA THR A 128 -2.76 14.20 -4.42
C THR A 128 -3.07 12.74 -4.75
N THR A 129 -3.88 12.53 -5.78
CA THR A 129 -4.22 11.18 -6.26
C THR A 129 -3.00 10.51 -6.86
N SER A 130 -2.94 9.19 -6.76
CA SER A 130 -1.78 8.45 -7.21
C SER A 130 -1.45 8.66 -8.68
N ALA A 131 -0.19 8.98 -8.96
CA ALA A 131 0.33 9.17 -10.30
C ALA A 131 1.65 8.41 -10.48
N LEU A 132 1.87 7.88 -11.68
CA LEU A 132 3.15 7.27 -12.05
C LEU A 132 4.16 8.38 -12.31
N ASP A 133 5.21 8.44 -11.51
CA ASP A 133 6.36 9.27 -11.82
C ASP A 133 7.23 8.58 -12.86
N SER A 134 7.30 9.19 -14.05
CA SER A 134 8.07 8.65 -15.16
C SER A 134 9.58 8.62 -14.91
N ASN A 135 10.11 9.40 -13.95
CA ASN A 135 11.55 9.40 -13.65
C ASN A 135 11.94 8.24 -12.73
N SER A 136 11.23 8.06 -11.62
CA SER A 136 11.48 6.99 -10.64
C SER A 136 10.80 5.67 -10.99
N GLY A 137 9.77 5.68 -11.84
CA GLY A 137 8.93 4.51 -12.10
C GLY A 137 8.02 4.13 -10.92
N LEU A 138 7.91 4.99 -9.90
CA LEU A 138 7.06 4.77 -8.73
C LEU A 138 5.66 5.34 -8.93
N LEU A 139 4.72 4.70 -8.25
CA LEU A 139 3.37 5.23 -8.01
C LEU A 139 3.35 5.73 -6.56
N ALA A 140 3.03 7.01 -6.35
CA ALA A 140 2.82 7.57 -5.02
C ALA A 140 1.60 8.48 -5.02
N GLY A 141 1.00 8.66 -3.85
CA GLY A 141 -0.23 9.42 -3.65
C GLY A 141 -1.44 8.53 -3.38
N TRP A 142 -2.58 9.17 -3.16
CA TRP A 142 -3.76 8.50 -2.64
C TRP A 142 -4.36 7.55 -3.69
N ARG A 143 -4.46 6.25 -3.37
CA ARG A 143 -4.88 5.19 -4.32
C ARG A 143 -6.30 4.69 -4.15
N GLY A 144 -7.03 5.21 -3.18
CA GLY A 144 -8.45 4.95 -3.10
C GLY A 144 -9.01 5.17 -1.72
N PRO A 145 -10.34 5.04 -1.59
CA PRO A 145 -10.90 4.75 -0.29
C PRO A 145 -10.29 3.42 0.18
N TYR A 146 -9.40 3.48 1.16
CA TYR A 146 -8.80 2.32 1.81
C TYR A 146 -9.84 1.56 2.65
N ILE A 147 -10.93 2.23 3.01
CA ILE A 147 -12.12 1.66 3.62
C ILE A 147 -13.31 1.88 2.68
N SER A 148 -13.93 0.78 2.24
CA SER A 148 -15.18 0.83 1.48
C SER A 148 -16.38 0.87 2.41
N MET A 149 -17.32 1.77 2.13
CA MET A 149 -18.50 2.00 2.96
C MET A 149 -19.62 2.61 2.12
N LEU A 150 -20.85 2.44 2.59
CA LEU A 150 -22.00 3.10 2.00
C LEU A 150 -22.20 4.46 2.69
N PRO A 151 -22.70 5.47 1.96
CA PRO A 151 -23.09 6.72 2.58
C PRO A 151 -24.30 6.51 3.49
N ASP A 152 -24.40 7.35 4.50
CA ASP A 152 -25.57 7.46 5.37
C ASP A 152 -26.80 7.98 4.60
N ASN A 153 -27.94 8.02 5.29
CA ASN A 153 -29.19 8.55 4.76
C ASN A 153 -29.10 10.00 4.25
N ASP A 154 -28.14 10.79 4.76
CA ASP A 154 -27.86 12.16 4.32
C ASP A 154 -26.81 12.25 3.18
N GLY A 155 -26.36 11.11 2.66
CA GLY A 155 -25.40 11.02 1.58
C GLY A 155 -23.93 11.18 2.00
N GLN A 156 -23.64 11.38 3.29
CA GLN A 156 -22.28 11.55 3.78
C GLN A 156 -21.62 10.19 4.09
N LEU A 157 -20.33 10.08 3.84
CA LEU A 157 -19.53 8.93 4.23
C LEU A 157 -19.06 9.14 5.68
N ARG A 158 -19.60 8.34 6.63
CA ARG A 158 -19.10 8.27 8.02
C ARG A 158 -18.75 6.85 8.47
N PHE A 159 -17.49 6.63 8.86
CA PHE A 159 -17.04 5.33 9.35
C PHE A 159 -17.09 5.27 10.89
N ARG A 160 -18.31 5.28 11.45
CA ARG A 160 -18.56 5.33 12.90
C ARG A 160 -18.15 4.04 13.61
N ASP A 161 -18.16 4.03 14.94
CA ASP A 161 -18.08 2.81 15.73
C ASP A 161 -19.42 2.05 15.75
N GLY A 162 -19.48 0.91 16.47
CA GLY A 162 -20.69 0.10 16.59
C GLY A 162 -21.82 0.78 17.37
N TYR A 163 -21.52 1.82 18.16
CA TYR A 163 -22.50 2.60 18.92
C TYR A 163 -23.05 3.79 18.13
N GLU A 164 -22.59 3.98 16.90
CA GLU A 164 -22.99 5.07 16.01
C GLU A 164 -22.65 6.46 16.56
N ASN A 165 -21.57 6.56 17.33
CA ASN A 165 -21.06 7.85 17.79
C ASN A 165 -20.67 8.73 16.59
N ASP A 166 -21.06 10.01 16.65
CA ASP A 166 -20.67 11.03 15.66
C ASP A 166 -20.60 12.40 16.35
N ASP A 167 -19.45 13.03 16.27
CA ASP A 167 -19.19 14.37 16.78
C ASP A 167 -19.13 15.42 15.65
N GLY A 168 -19.42 15.02 14.41
CA GLY A 168 -19.29 15.84 13.21
C GLY A 168 -17.84 16.12 12.81
N SER A 169 -16.86 15.49 13.48
CA SER A 169 -15.45 15.63 13.16
C SER A 169 -15.06 14.79 11.94
N LEU A 170 -13.82 14.99 11.48
CA LEU A 170 -13.22 14.16 10.43
C LEU A 170 -12.84 12.74 10.92
N ASN A 171 -13.07 12.44 12.20
CA ASN A 171 -12.83 11.12 12.80
C ASN A 171 -14.11 10.36 13.09
N PHE A 172 -15.28 10.82 12.66
CA PHE A 172 -16.54 10.09 12.75
C PHE A 172 -16.91 9.63 14.18
N GLY A 173 -16.67 10.48 15.18
CA GLY A 173 -16.91 10.15 16.59
C GLY A 173 -15.86 9.25 17.26
N TRP A 174 -14.82 8.79 16.54
CA TRP A 174 -13.71 8.09 17.15
C TRP A 174 -12.75 9.04 17.85
N GLY A 175 -12.29 8.66 19.03
CA GLY A 175 -11.10 9.22 19.63
C GLY A 175 -9.87 8.83 18.82
N PHE A 176 -9.27 9.78 18.12
CA PHE A 176 -8.12 9.56 17.24
C PHE A 176 -6.95 10.44 17.66
N LEU A 177 -5.77 9.83 17.82
CA LEU A 177 -4.53 10.55 18.08
C LEU A 177 -3.41 9.98 17.21
N ASN A 178 -2.70 10.86 16.51
CA ASN A 178 -1.49 10.57 15.76
C ASN A 178 -0.37 11.49 16.27
N ASP A 179 0.71 10.92 16.81
CA ASP A 179 1.88 11.66 17.30
C ASP A 179 3.08 11.65 16.33
N GLY A 180 2.88 11.12 15.12
CA GLY A 180 3.90 10.93 14.09
C GLY A 180 4.64 9.58 14.18
N THR A 181 4.54 8.87 15.30
CA THR A 181 5.21 7.57 15.50
C THR A 181 4.23 6.42 15.70
N GLN A 182 3.01 6.72 16.12
CA GLN A 182 1.96 5.75 16.39
C GLN A 182 0.57 6.38 16.20
N ILE A 183 -0.43 5.52 16.05
CA ILE A 183 -1.84 5.91 16.07
C ILE A 183 -2.52 5.22 17.23
N GLN A 184 -3.21 6.01 18.03
CA GLN A 184 -4.13 5.57 19.07
C GLN A 184 -5.56 5.84 18.62
N LEU A 185 -6.41 4.85 18.82
CA LEU A 185 -7.81 4.89 18.43
C LEU A 185 -8.67 4.35 19.57
N GLN A 186 -9.74 5.07 19.89
CA GLN A 186 -10.68 4.71 20.94
C GLN A 186 -12.12 4.98 20.49
N SER A 187 -13.02 4.04 20.75
CA SER A 187 -14.47 4.25 20.73
C SER A 187 -14.92 4.67 22.14
N PHE A 188 -15.77 5.69 22.21
CA PHE A 188 -16.31 6.26 23.45
C PHE A 188 -17.62 5.58 23.90
N GLY A 189 -17.90 4.38 23.39
CA GLY A 189 -18.98 3.57 23.92
C GLY A 189 -20.38 4.12 23.75
N LEU A 190 -21.24 3.76 24.69
CA LEU A 190 -22.65 4.12 24.69
C LEU A 190 -22.87 5.55 25.22
N ASN A 191 -22.00 6.02 26.11
CA ASN A 191 -22.12 7.33 26.73
C ASN A 191 -21.50 8.47 25.88
N SER A 192 -20.74 8.12 24.83
CA SER A 192 -19.97 9.05 23.97
C SER A 192 -18.92 9.88 24.73
N VAL A 193 -18.41 9.39 25.86
CA VAL A 193 -17.45 10.07 26.73
C VAL A 193 -16.27 9.16 27.05
N ALA A 194 -15.05 9.61 26.72
CA ALA A 194 -13.83 8.95 27.19
C ALA A 194 -13.63 9.20 28.69
N ASP A 195 -13.90 8.19 29.51
CA ASP A 195 -13.70 8.26 30.97
C ASP A 195 -13.03 7.00 31.55
N GLY A 196 -12.79 5.99 30.71
CA GLY A 196 -12.22 4.71 31.12
C GLY A 196 -13.13 3.92 32.06
N ALA A 197 -14.41 4.28 32.17
CA ALA A 197 -15.37 3.65 33.05
C ALA A 197 -15.86 2.32 32.48
N THR A 198 -15.30 1.23 32.98
CA THR A 198 -15.67 -0.17 32.66
C THR A 198 -15.53 -0.59 31.18
N PRO A 199 -15.26 -1.87 30.88
CA PRO A 199 -15.06 -2.34 29.50
C PRO A 199 -16.28 -2.27 28.57
N VAL A 200 -17.45 -1.92 29.09
CA VAL A 200 -18.72 -1.92 28.34
C VAL A 200 -19.00 -0.56 27.71
N ASP A 201 -18.35 0.50 28.20
CA ASP A 201 -18.41 1.83 27.60
C ASP A 201 -17.24 1.98 26.61
N ASP A 202 -16.01 2.19 27.08
CA ASP A 202 -14.89 2.49 26.21
C ASP A 202 -14.20 1.25 25.60
N TYR A 203 -13.81 1.36 24.33
CA TYR A 203 -12.95 0.37 23.70
C TYR A 203 -11.87 0.96 22.78
N PRO A 204 -10.57 0.69 23.04
CA PRO A 204 -10.03 0.07 24.24
C PRO A 204 -10.30 0.91 25.50
N VAL A 205 -10.23 0.29 26.67
CA VAL A 205 -10.47 1.00 27.94
C VAL A 205 -9.31 1.96 28.22
N GLY A 206 -9.64 3.24 28.41
CA GLY A 206 -8.68 4.28 28.81
C GLY A 206 -9.38 5.60 29.10
N ALA A 207 -8.90 6.34 30.12
CA ALA A 207 -9.51 7.62 30.49
C ALA A 207 -9.31 8.73 29.43
N THR A 208 -8.41 8.51 28.46
CA THR A 208 -8.21 9.35 27.28
C THR A 208 -7.67 8.50 26.13
N VAL A 209 -7.79 9.00 24.91
CA VAL A 209 -7.21 8.35 23.71
C VAL A 209 -5.69 8.15 23.84
N ALA A 210 -4.98 9.09 24.47
CA ALA A 210 -3.53 8.99 24.69
C ALA A 210 -3.15 7.87 25.68
N ALA A 211 -4.08 7.41 26.51
CA ALA A 211 -3.86 6.36 27.49
C ALA A 211 -4.16 4.96 26.95
N VAL A 212 -4.77 4.82 25.77
CA VAL A 212 -5.05 3.50 25.19
C VAL A 212 -3.82 2.92 24.51
N THR A 213 -3.82 1.58 24.38
CA THR A 213 -2.80 0.88 23.61
C THR A 213 -2.86 1.33 22.14
N PRO A 214 -1.71 1.65 21.51
CA PRO A 214 -1.68 2.06 20.12
C PRO A 214 -2.27 1.00 19.18
N LEU A 215 -3.11 1.44 18.25
CA LEU A 215 -3.64 0.61 17.16
C LEU A 215 -2.56 0.30 16.12
N VAL A 216 -1.73 1.32 15.83
CA VAL A 216 -0.57 1.23 14.93
C VAL A 216 0.63 1.73 15.71
N ASN A 217 1.71 0.94 15.72
CA ASN A 217 2.97 1.29 16.38
C ASN A 217 4.11 1.37 15.34
N PRO A 218 5.31 1.85 15.71
CA PRO A 218 6.43 1.96 14.77
C PRO A 218 6.79 0.67 14.04
N PHE A 219 6.65 -0.51 14.67
CA PHE A 219 6.97 -1.80 14.05
C PHE A 219 5.95 -2.24 12.98
N ASP A 220 4.82 -1.56 12.87
CA ASP A 220 3.80 -1.87 11.88
C ASP A 220 4.01 -1.13 10.55
N PHE A 221 4.89 -0.13 10.51
CA PHE A 221 5.15 0.63 9.29
C PHE A 221 6.60 1.07 9.08
N ASN A 222 7.47 1.03 10.10
CA ASN A 222 8.86 1.41 9.91
C ASN A 222 9.65 0.31 9.19
N ALA A 223 10.42 0.70 8.17
CA ALA A 223 11.40 -0.13 7.50
C ALA A 223 12.83 0.16 7.99
N THR A 224 13.65 -0.89 8.06
CA THR A 224 15.06 -0.78 8.46
C THR A 224 15.97 -1.14 7.29
N PHE A 225 16.85 -0.20 6.93
CA PHE A 225 17.88 -0.38 5.91
C PHE A 225 19.21 -0.71 6.59
N GLN A 226 19.80 -1.87 6.28
CA GLN A 226 21.05 -2.33 6.88
C GLN A 226 22.12 -2.53 5.81
N GLY A 227 23.36 -2.08 6.04
CA GLY A 227 24.46 -2.25 5.09
C GLY A 227 24.42 -1.30 3.89
N TRP A 228 23.55 -0.29 3.91
CA TRP A 228 23.44 0.74 2.87
C TRP A 228 24.51 1.84 3.00
N ASP A 229 25.44 1.68 3.94
CA ASP A 229 26.70 2.40 4.01
C ASP A 229 27.66 2.02 2.88
N SER A 230 27.34 1.04 2.03
CA SER A 230 28.01 0.90 0.74
C SER A 230 27.08 0.37 -0.36
N VAL A 231 27.20 0.93 -1.56
CA VAL A 231 26.48 0.46 -2.76
C VAL A 231 27.49 0.23 -3.86
N THR A 232 27.47 -0.97 -4.45
CA THR A 232 28.35 -1.33 -5.56
C THR A 232 27.59 -1.23 -6.88
N ILE A 233 28.16 -0.50 -7.83
CA ILE A 233 27.66 -0.35 -9.20
C ILE A 233 28.68 -0.97 -10.15
N ARG A 234 28.19 -1.71 -11.13
CA ARG A 234 28.97 -2.28 -12.22
C ARG A 234 28.50 -1.72 -13.54
N PHE A 235 29.37 -1.03 -14.25
CA PHE A 235 29.10 -0.58 -15.61
C PHE A 235 29.50 -1.66 -16.61
N THR A 236 28.57 -2.02 -17.49
CA THR A 236 28.79 -2.95 -18.59
C THR A 236 28.54 -2.23 -19.90
N ASN A 237 29.55 -2.13 -20.75
CA ASN A 237 29.40 -1.51 -22.05
C ASN A 237 29.05 -2.57 -23.10
N ILE A 238 27.89 -2.41 -23.72
CA ILE A 238 27.35 -3.32 -24.73
C ILE A 238 27.41 -2.75 -26.14
N GLY A 239 28.13 -1.65 -26.33
CA GLY A 239 28.39 -1.03 -27.62
C GLY A 239 29.73 -1.40 -28.25
N ALA A 240 29.97 -0.80 -29.42
CA ALA A 240 31.15 -1.06 -30.24
C ALA A 240 32.39 -0.19 -29.88
N GLY A 241 32.22 0.84 -29.04
CA GLY A 241 33.29 1.75 -28.63
C GLY A 241 33.34 1.91 -27.12
N ALA A 242 34.53 2.23 -26.58
CA ALA A 242 34.68 2.53 -25.15
C ALA A 242 33.90 3.80 -24.79
N VAL A 243 33.27 3.81 -23.61
CA VAL A 243 32.50 4.94 -23.09
C VAL A 243 33.30 5.57 -21.95
N SER A 244 33.53 6.89 -22.02
CA SER A 244 34.19 7.65 -20.95
C SER A 244 33.15 8.46 -20.19
N ILE A 245 33.03 8.21 -18.89
CA ILE A 245 32.19 8.96 -17.97
C ILE A 245 33.10 9.93 -17.22
N ALA A 246 32.94 11.24 -17.43
CA ALA A 246 33.78 12.22 -16.75
C ALA A 246 33.52 12.27 -15.24
N GLN A 247 34.46 12.82 -14.49
CA GLN A 247 34.32 13.00 -13.04
C GLN A 247 33.05 13.78 -12.67
N ASN A 248 32.43 13.42 -11.54
CA ASN A 248 31.25 14.07 -10.96
C ASN A 248 30.04 14.22 -11.91
N ARG A 249 29.91 13.34 -12.91
CA ARG A 249 28.82 13.40 -13.89
C ARG A 249 27.57 12.62 -13.52
N LEU A 250 27.61 11.80 -12.47
CA LEU A 250 26.53 10.93 -12.06
C LEU A 250 26.21 11.12 -10.58
N ARG A 251 24.96 10.83 -10.19
CA ARG A 251 24.55 10.64 -8.80
C ARG A 251 23.57 9.47 -8.69
N LEU A 252 23.51 8.85 -7.51
CA LEU A 252 22.47 7.90 -7.18
C LEU A 252 21.30 8.67 -6.59
N VAL A 253 20.09 8.32 -7.03
CA VAL A 253 18.86 8.86 -6.47
C VAL A 253 18.03 7.68 -5.98
N LEU A 254 17.76 7.67 -4.67
CA LEU A 254 16.76 6.82 -4.05
C LEU A 254 15.47 7.61 -3.97
N SER A 255 14.45 7.17 -4.70
CA SER A 255 13.10 7.73 -4.69
C SER A 255 12.17 6.89 -3.84
N TYR A 256 11.22 7.54 -3.16
CA TYR A 256 10.22 6.94 -2.28
C TYR A 256 8.98 7.84 -2.17
N ALA A 257 7.87 7.36 -1.61
CA ALA A 257 6.72 8.22 -1.33
C ALA A 257 7.07 9.22 -0.22
N ASP A 258 6.92 10.52 -0.49
CA ASP A 258 7.31 11.60 0.43
C ASP A 258 6.35 11.65 1.64
N ASP A 259 6.93 11.55 2.84
CA ASP A 259 6.20 11.64 4.10
C ASP A 259 5.85 13.08 4.48
N SER A 260 6.60 14.05 3.95
CA SER A 260 6.47 15.49 4.21
C SER A 260 5.48 16.19 3.27
N GLN A 261 5.27 15.65 2.06
CA GLN A 261 4.35 16.18 1.06
C GLN A 261 3.42 15.08 0.53
N PRO A 262 2.12 15.13 0.85
CA PRO A 262 1.17 14.08 0.46
C PRO A 262 1.16 13.83 -1.06
N GLY A 263 1.59 12.63 -1.46
CA GLY A 263 1.62 12.16 -2.85
C GLY A 263 2.73 12.75 -3.73
N ALA A 264 3.73 13.39 -3.13
CA ALA A 264 4.99 13.68 -3.81
C ALA A 264 5.92 12.46 -3.77
N ILE A 265 6.92 12.47 -4.65
CA ILE A 265 8.03 11.53 -4.61
C ILE A 265 9.19 12.23 -3.89
N GLY A 266 9.54 11.72 -2.71
CA GLY A 266 10.71 12.13 -1.97
C GLY A 266 11.96 11.52 -2.62
N THR A 267 13.08 12.23 -2.51
CA THR A 267 14.36 11.77 -3.04
C THR A 267 15.47 11.98 -2.04
N THR A 268 16.30 10.96 -1.83
CA THR A 268 17.61 11.09 -1.20
C THR A 268 18.68 10.85 -2.26
N GLU A 269 19.67 11.73 -2.31
CA GLU A 269 20.70 11.71 -3.35
C GLU A 269 22.07 11.40 -2.78
N SER A 270 22.93 10.82 -3.62
CA SER A 270 24.34 10.66 -3.30
C SER A 270 25.19 11.86 -3.68
N ALA A 271 26.38 11.92 -3.09
CA ALA A 271 27.44 12.75 -3.62
C ALA A 271 27.72 12.39 -5.10
N PRO A 272 28.13 13.37 -5.93
CA PRO A 272 28.48 13.10 -7.32
C PRO A 272 29.63 12.11 -7.47
N PHE A 273 29.58 11.31 -8.53
CA PHE A 273 30.59 10.32 -8.89
C PHE A 273 30.71 10.20 -10.42
N PRO A 274 31.71 9.50 -10.98
CA PRO A 274 32.91 8.99 -10.31
C PRO A 274 33.84 10.13 -9.86
N ALA A 275 34.69 9.91 -8.86
CA ALA A 275 35.64 10.92 -8.36
C ALA A 275 36.73 11.29 -9.38
N THR A 276 37.00 10.39 -10.33
CA THR A 276 37.88 10.57 -11.48
C THR A 276 37.19 10.03 -12.72
N SER A 277 37.60 10.46 -13.92
CA SER A 277 37.00 9.95 -15.16
C SER A 277 37.08 8.43 -15.25
N LEU A 278 35.94 7.79 -15.46
CA LEU A 278 35.78 6.34 -15.55
C LEU A 278 35.70 5.93 -17.01
N ASN A 279 36.64 5.09 -17.45
CA ASN A 279 36.59 4.46 -18.76
C ASN A 279 35.90 3.09 -18.66
N VAL A 280 34.83 2.89 -19.42
CA VAL A 280 34.07 1.63 -19.52
C VAL A 280 34.40 0.96 -20.86
N PRO A 281 35.26 -0.08 -20.88
CA PRO A 281 35.67 -0.74 -22.11
C PRO A 281 34.53 -1.60 -22.66
N VAL A 282 34.54 -1.85 -23.98
CA VAL A 282 33.55 -2.72 -24.66
C VAL A 282 33.52 -4.13 -24.02
N SER A 283 32.35 -4.75 -23.95
CA SER A 283 32.22 -6.14 -23.49
C SER A 283 32.93 -7.11 -24.43
N GLY A 284 33.57 -8.16 -23.89
CA GLY A 284 34.23 -9.21 -24.68
C GLY A 284 35.69 -8.93 -25.08
N VAL A 285 36.39 -8.04 -24.38
CA VAL A 285 37.80 -7.77 -24.70
C VAL A 285 38.68 -8.98 -24.42
N SER A 286 39.30 -9.50 -25.48
CA SER A 286 40.40 -10.45 -25.40
C SER A 286 41.67 -9.70 -24.99
N VAL A 287 42.25 -10.03 -23.84
CA VAL A 287 43.53 -9.47 -23.41
C VAL A 287 44.65 -10.32 -24.00
N ALA A 288 45.50 -9.72 -24.84
CA ALA A 288 46.73 -10.36 -25.29
C ALA A 288 47.69 -10.52 -24.11
N VAL A 289 48.01 -11.75 -23.73
CA VAL A 289 49.01 -12.06 -22.69
C VAL A 289 50.36 -12.29 -23.37
N THR A 290 51.36 -11.48 -23.04
CA THR A 290 52.72 -11.64 -23.57
C THR A 290 53.44 -12.79 -22.83
N ILE A 291 54.28 -13.54 -23.55
CA ILE A 291 55.13 -14.59 -22.97
C ILE A 291 55.93 -14.00 -21.80
N GLY A 292 55.83 -14.64 -20.62
CA GLY A 292 56.51 -14.21 -19.40
C GLY A 292 55.65 -13.44 -18.40
N GLN A 293 54.40 -13.09 -18.74
CA GLN A 293 53.46 -12.53 -17.76
C GLN A 293 52.80 -13.62 -16.91
N THR A 294 52.61 -13.31 -15.62
CA THR A 294 51.87 -14.18 -14.68
C THR A 294 50.45 -13.66 -14.55
N LEU A 295 49.47 -14.52 -14.77
CA LEU A 295 48.04 -14.19 -14.67
C LEU A 295 47.44 -14.84 -13.42
N THR A 296 46.83 -14.03 -12.54
CA THR A 296 46.05 -14.57 -11.43
C THR A 296 44.62 -14.81 -11.90
N VAL A 297 44.21 -16.07 -11.92
CA VAL A 297 42.86 -16.49 -12.31
C VAL A 297 42.05 -16.95 -11.09
N PRO A 298 40.71 -16.83 -11.13
CA PRO A 298 39.80 -17.30 -10.09
C PRO A 298 39.91 -18.79 -9.80
N ALA A 299 39.60 -19.19 -8.56
CA ALA A 299 39.43 -20.58 -8.19
C ALA A 299 38.37 -21.26 -9.10
N GLY A 300 38.65 -22.48 -9.56
CA GLY A 300 37.79 -23.20 -10.52
C GLY A 300 38.05 -22.90 -11.99
N SER A 301 38.98 -21.99 -12.33
CA SER A 301 39.44 -21.82 -13.70
C SER A 301 40.25 -23.04 -14.16
N THR A 302 40.04 -23.50 -15.39
CA THR A 302 40.75 -24.64 -15.97
C THR A 302 41.59 -24.20 -17.17
N LYS A 303 42.77 -24.82 -17.36
CA LYS A 303 43.62 -24.59 -18.53
C LYS A 303 43.68 -25.86 -19.37
N SER A 304 43.44 -25.72 -20.67
CA SER A 304 43.58 -26.79 -21.66
C SER A 304 44.39 -26.27 -22.85
N GLY A 305 45.63 -26.74 -22.99
CA GLY A 305 46.57 -26.20 -23.99
C GLY A 305 46.81 -24.70 -23.80
N ASP A 306 46.62 -23.94 -24.87
CA ASP A 306 46.74 -22.47 -24.88
C ASP A 306 45.44 -21.76 -24.48
N GLN A 307 44.39 -22.49 -24.12
CA GLN A 307 43.11 -21.94 -23.69
C GLN A 307 42.96 -22.01 -22.17
N VAL A 308 42.46 -20.93 -21.58
CA VAL A 308 42.06 -20.86 -20.17
C VAL A 308 40.54 -20.63 -20.12
N THR A 309 39.81 -21.56 -19.53
CA THR A 309 38.38 -21.43 -19.24
C THR A 309 38.22 -20.86 -17.83
N ILE A 310 37.63 -19.68 -17.73
CA ILE A 310 37.39 -18.99 -16.46
C ILE A 310 36.17 -19.62 -15.77
N GLY A 311 36.29 -19.90 -14.47
CA GLY A 311 35.18 -20.44 -13.66
C GLY A 311 33.97 -19.49 -13.60
N SER A 312 32.79 -20.00 -13.22
CA SER A 312 31.50 -19.27 -13.22
C SER A 312 31.50 -17.97 -12.41
N ASP A 313 32.45 -17.81 -11.49
CA ASP A 313 32.49 -16.71 -10.53
C ASP A 313 33.66 -15.74 -10.83
N GLY A 314 34.20 -15.79 -12.05
CA GLY A 314 35.60 -15.45 -12.26
C GLY A 314 35.96 -14.09 -12.86
N PHE A 315 36.69 -13.27 -12.11
CA PHE A 315 37.43 -12.09 -12.59
C PHE A 315 38.91 -12.39 -12.80
N VAL A 316 39.47 -12.01 -13.94
CA VAL A 316 40.91 -12.09 -14.18
C VAL A 316 41.55 -10.77 -13.72
N VAL A 317 42.44 -10.83 -12.72
CA VAL A 317 43.20 -9.67 -12.26
C VAL A 317 44.58 -9.73 -12.91
N LEU A 318 44.82 -8.83 -13.87
CA LEU A 318 46.12 -8.68 -14.50
C LEU A 318 47.05 -7.86 -13.59
N PRO A 319 48.29 -8.30 -13.33
CA PRO A 319 49.28 -7.46 -12.67
C PRO A 319 49.64 -6.31 -13.63
N SER A 320 49.20 -5.10 -13.28
CA SER A 320 49.59 -3.83 -13.89
C SER A 320 49.32 -3.66 -15.39
N ILE A 321 48.05 -3.53 -15.79
CA ILE A 321 47.66 -2.67 -16.92
C ILE A 321 46.38 -1.93 -16.51
N ALA A 322 46.42 -0.61 -16.52
CA ALA A 322 45.31 0.30 -16.17
C ALA A 322 44.15 0.30 -17.20
N GLN A 323 44.00 -0.76 -17.99
CA GLN A 323 42.99 -0.87 -19.03
C GLN A 323 42.57 -2.34 -19.13
N LEU A 324 41.25 -2.54 -19.17
CA LEU A 324 40.56 -3.78 -19.53
C LEU A 324 40.22 -4.74 -18.38
N THR A 325 39.36 -4.27 -17.48
CA THR A 325 38.32 -5.15 -16.92
C THR A 325 37.07 -4.96 -17.77
N SER A 326 36.45 -6.03 -18.28
CA SER A 326 35.23 -6.00 -19.12
C SER A 326 33.99 -5.39 -18.43
N SER A 327 34.15 -4.92 -17.20
CA SER A 327 33.23 -4.06 -16.47
C SER A 327 34.03 -3.16 -15.54
N SER A 328 33.70 -1.87 -15.50
CA SER A 328 34.29 -0.94 -14.53
C SER A 328 33.40 -0.93 -13.28
N GLN A 329 33.91 -1.44 -12.16
CA GLN A 329 33.18 -1.51 -10.90
C GLN A 329 33.51 -0.29 -10.03
N LEU A 330 32.49 0.31 -9.44
CA LEU A 330 32.59 1.42 -8.51
C LEU A 330 31.81 1.07 -7.25
N THR A 331 32.44 1.16 -6.09
CA THR A 331 31.77 1.04 -4.79
C THR A 331 31.70 2.43 -4.17
N LEU A 332 30.47 2.88 -3.90
CA LEU A 332 30.19 4.12 -3.20
C LEU A 332 30.04 3.82 -1.71
N THR A 333 30.75 4.54 -0.87
CA THR A 333 30.66 4.43 0.59
C THR A 333 29.78 5.56 1.14
N SER A 334 28.91 5.22 2.08
CA SER A 334 27.87 6.06 2.68
C SER A 334 27.18 6.94 1.63
N PRO A 335 26.60 6.33 0.58
CA PRO A 335 26.11 7.09 -0.56
C PRO A 335 24.97 8.03 -0.18
N PHE A 336 24.23 7.78 0.90
CA PHE A 336 23.06 8.59 1.27
C PHE A 336 23.25 9.21 2.65
N ALA A 337 22.91 10.50 2.78
CA ALA A 337 23.01 11.23 4.04
C ALA A 337 21.96 10.78 5.07
N ALA A 338 20.75 10.47 4.59
CA ALA A 338 19.67 9.92 5.38
C ALA A 338 18.87 8.92 4.53
N LEU A 339 18.40 7.85 5.17
CA LEU A 339 17.55 6.86 4.54
C LEU A 339 16.13 6.99 5.09
N PRO A 340 15.10 6.82 4.24
CA PRO A 340 13.72 6.75 4.69
C PRO A 340 13.56 5.56 5.62
N ASN A 341 12.69 5.70 6.61
CA ASN A 341 12.41 4.67 7.61
C ASN A 341 10.95 4.17 7.55
N THR A 342 10.20 4.52 6.51
CA THR A 342 8.81 4.08 6.31
C THR A 342 8.74 2.94 5.28
N MET A 343 7.82 2.01 5.45
CA MET A 343 7.53 0.97 4.46
C MET A 343 6.96 1.58 3.18
N GLY A 344 7.13 0.91 2.05
CA GLY A 344 6.73 1.50 0.76
C GLY A 344 7.40 0.86 -0.45
N HIS A 345 7.11 1.45 -1.60
CA HIS A 345 7.83 1.18 -2.83
C HIS A 345 9.02 2.12 -2.97
N PHE A 346 10.16 1.57 -3.38
CA PHE A 346 11.41 2.29 -3.54
C PHE A 346 11.96 2.10 -4.94
N SER A 347 12.65 3.12 -5.41
CA SER A 347 13.31 3.12 -6.70
C SER A 347 14.72 3.67 -6.55
N LEU A 348 15.70 2.92 -7.03
CA LEU A 348 17.09 3.36 -7.07
C LEU A 348 17.50 3.55 -8.52
N SER A 349 17.99 4.75 -8.84
CA SER A 349 18.37 5.12 -10.20
C SER A 349 19.72 5.83 -10.24
N ILE A 350 20.44 5.68 -11.36
CA ILE A 350 21.58 6.52 -11.70
C ILE A 350 21.05 7.66 -12.56
N VAL A 351 21.34 8.90 -12.15
CA VAL A 351 20.98 10.09 -12.91
C VAL A 351 22.21 10.92 -13.24
N CYS A 352 22.06 11.78 -14.25
CA CYS A 352 23.08 12.74 -14.63
C CYS A 352 23.17 13.88 -13.62
N ASN A 353 24.41 14.31 -13.38
CA ASN A 353 24.76 15.47 -12.57
C ASN A 353 25.44 16.52 -13.47
N ASP A 354 24.83 17.69 -13.64
CA ASP A 354 25.44 18.82 -14.34
C ASP A 354 25.46 20.07 -13.43
N PRO A 355 26.54 20.27 -12.64
CA PRO A 355 26.59 21.35 -11.67
C PRO A 355 26.79 22.74 -12.29
N ALA A 356 27.03 22.84 -13.61
CA ALA A 356 27.43 24.08 -14.27
C ALA A 356 26.33 24.74 -15.11
N ASN A 357 25.19 24.08 -15.33
CA ASN A 357 24.18 24.56 -16.26
C ASN A 357 22.75 24.36 -15.71
N PRO A 358 22.03 25.44 -15.36
CA PRO A 358 20.64 25.36 -14.90
C PRO A 358 19.65 24.88 -15.96
N ASN A 359 20.05 24.83 -17.24
CA ASN A 359 19.24 24.31 -18.35
C ASN A 359 19.68 22.91 -18.82
N ALA A 360 20.66 22.30 -18.13
CA ALA A 360 21.12 20.95 -18.46
C ALA A 360 20.23 19.88 -17.85
N VAL A 361 20.49 18.66 -18.30
CA VAL A 361 19.79 17.41 -18.06
C VAL A 361 19.83 16.91 -16.61
N ASP A 362 19.98 17.81 -15.65
CA ASP A 362 20.20 17.49 -14.26
C ASP A 362 19.01 16.67 -13.71
N GLY A 363 19.33 15.55 -13.03
CA GLY A 363 18.33 14.67 -12.45
C GLY A 363 17.63 13.72 -13.44
N LYS A 364 17.95 13.74 -14.74
CA LYS A 364 17.45 12.71 -15.67
C LYS A 364 18.24 11.41 -15.54
N ARG A 365 17.54 10.28 -15.71
CA ARG A 365 18.13 8.94 -15.71
C ARG A 365 19.25 8.81 -16.75
N PHE A 366 20.37 8.23 -16.33
CA PHE A 366 21.55 8.03 -17.16
C PHE A 366 21.36 6.84 -18.12
N ASP A 367 21.51 7.09 -19.42
CA ASP A 367 21.34 6.08 -20.49
C ASP A 367 22.65 5.73 -21.22
N GLY A 368 23.78 6.25 -20.75
CA GLY A 368 25.08 6.13 -21.41
C GLY A 368 25.68 7.48 -21.79
N ASP A 369 24.86 8.54 -21.88
CA ASP A 369 25.32 9.88 -22.25
C ASP A 369 24.55 10.99 -21.54
N CYS A 370 25.23 11.76 -20.69
CA CYS A 370 24.63 12.92 -20.02
C CYS A 370 24.55 14.18 -20.88
N THR A 371 24.82 14.11 -22.19
CA THR A 371 24.83 15.25 -23.11
C THR A 371 23.75 15.18 -24.20
N ARG A 372 23.08 14.03 -24.37
CA ARG A 372 22.13 13.76 -25.46
C ARG A 372 20.76 14.42 -25.34
N TYR A 373 20.48 15.11 -24.26
CA TYR A 373 19.14 15.64 -23.99
C TYR A 373 19.10 17.13 -24.30
N GLY A 374 18.13 17.51 -25.12
CA GLY A 374 17.89 18.90 -25.50
C GLY A 374 17.64 19.77 -24.27
N THR A 375 17.85 21.08 -24.44
CA THR A 375 17.35 22.07 -23.49
C THR A 375 15.83 21.91 -23.35
N GLU A 376 15.27 22.28 -22.20
CA GLU A 376 13.83 22.07 -21.86
C GLU A 376 12.82 22.59 -22.91
N ALA A 377 13.26 23.39 -23.89
CA ALA A 377 12.44 23.99 -24.93
C ALA A 377 11.90 23.01 -26.01
N VAL A 378 12.47 21.81 -26.16
CA VAL A 378 11.96 20.78 -27.08
C VAL A 378 12.00 19.41 -26.40
N PRO A 379 10.86 18.92 -25.86
CA PRO A 379 10.79 17.58 -25.30
C PRO A 379 10.92 16.58 -26.45
N ILE A 380 12.10 15.99 -26.60
CA ILE A 380 12.22 14.76 -27.37
C ILE A 380 11.48 13.71 -26.55
N ALA A 381 10.48 13.04 -27.12
CA ALA A 381 9.81 11.92 -26.47
C ALA A 381 10.86 10.84 -26.20
N TYR A 382 11.38 10.84 -24.97
CA TYR A 382 12.52 10.03 -24.59
C TYR A 382 12.08 9.04 -23.50
N THR A 383 12.13 7.76 -23.85
CA THR A 383 11.95 6.65 -22.91
C THR A 383 13.33 6.12 -22.55
N PRO A 384 13.87 6.41 -21.36
CA PRO A 384 15.14 5.85 -20.90
C PRO A 384 15.13 4.33 -21.02
N ILE A 385 16.15 3.81 -21.69
CA ILE A 385 16.34 2.37 -21.92
C ILE A 385 16.66 1.65 -20.59
N ASN A 386 17.29 2.38 -19.66
CA ASN A 386 17.63 1.88 -18.34
C ASN A 386 16.45 2.01 -17.39
N GLN A 387 15.99 0.86 -16.89
CA GLN A 387 14.96 0.82 -15.86
C GLN A 387 15.58 1.05 -14.47
N PRO A 388 14.90 1.80 -13.60
CA PRO A 388 15.35 1.93 -12.23
C PRO A 388 15.26 0.57 -11.53
N TYR A 389 16.09 0.38 -10.51
CA TYR A 389 15.99 -0.78 -9.64
C TYR A 389 14.83 -0.57 -8.66
N LEU A 390 13.72 -1.28 -8.90
CA LEU A 390 12.53 -1.22 -8.06
C LEU A 390 12.60 -2.29 -6.97
N PHE A 391 12.29 -1.90 -5.75
CA PHE A 391 12.18 -2.83 -4.63
C PHE A 391 11.13 -2.34 -3.62
N GLN A 392 10.80 -3.21 -2.67
CA GLN A 392 9.79 -2.93 -1.64
C GLN A 392 10.43 -3.03 -0.27
N ALA A 393 10.05 -2.12 0.63
CA ALA A 393 10.39 -2.19 2.03
C ALA A 393 9.16 -2.58 2.84
N MET A 394 9.29 -3.62 3.66
CA MET A 394 8.22 -4.07 4.55
C MET A 394 8.68 -3.95 6.01
N PRO A 395 7.77 -3.66 6.94
CA PRO A 395 8.12 -3.36 8.32
C PRO A 395 8.55 -4.60 9.11
N ARG A 396 8.15 -5.80 8.65
CA ARG A 396 8.45 -7.09 9.30
C ARG A 396 9.31 -8.01 8.44
N SER A 397 9.90 -7.51 7.37
CA SER A 397 10.90 -8.29 6.62
C SER A 397 12.24 -8.29 7.36
N VAL A 398 13.12 -9.20 6.96
CA VAL A 398 14.56 -9.07 7.27
C VAL A 398 15.02 -7.65 6.88
N PRO A 399 15.90 -7.00 7.67
CA PRO A 399 16.45 -5.70 7.30
C PRO A 399 16.89 -5.68 5.85
N ILE A 400 16.56 -4.59 5.17
CA ILE A 400 16.77 -4.48 3.73
C ILE A 400 18.25 -4.25 3.53
N GLY A 401 18.92 -5.28 2.99
CA GLY A 401 20.31 -5.19 2.58
C GLY A 401 20.47 -4.22 1.40
N PRO A 402 21.70 -3.73 1.13
CA PRO A 402 21.96 -3.03 -0.11
C PRO A 402 21.64 -3.95 -1.30
N PRO A 403 21.27 -3.40 -2.45
CA PRO A 403 21.05 -4.23 -3.64
C PRO A 403 22.33 -5.02 -3.95
N ALA A 404 22.15 -6.23 -4.49
CA ALA A 404 23.25 -6.92 -5.16
C ALA A 404 23.89 -5.97 -6.18
N PRO A 405 25.19 -6.11 -6.49
CA PRO A 405 25.90 -5.16 -7.34
C PRO A 405 25.08 -4.74 -8.56
N LEU A 406 24.71 -3.46 -8.61
CA LEU A 406 23.80 -2.96 -9.63
C LEU A 406 24.49 -3.02 -10.97
N ILE A 407 23.97 -3.83 -11.89
CA ILE A 407 24.51 -3.91 -13.24
C ILE A 407 23.83 -2.84 -14.07
N TRP A 408 24.60 -1.82 -14.46
CA TRP A 408 24.15 -0.77 -15.34
C TRP A 408 24.72 -0.99 -16.73
N SER A 409 23.83 -1.10 -17.72
CA SER A 409 24.24 -1.22 -19.12
C SER A 409 24.42 0.18 -19.71
N VAL A 410 25.56 0.39 -20.36
CA VAL A 410 25.82 1.62 -21.11
C VAL A 410 25.87 1.32 -22.59
N HIS A 411 25.11 2.11 -23.34
CA HIS A 411 25.11 2.13 -24.80
C HIS A 411 25.82 3.41 -25.27
N PRO A 412 26.61 3.35 -26.35
CA PRO A 412 27.28 4.51 -26.91
C PRO A 412 26.37 5.48 -27.63
#